data_AF-A0A7S3GW38-F1
#
_entry.id   AF-A0A7S3GW38-F1
#
_cell.length_a   1.000
_cell.length_b   1.000
_cell.length_c   1.000
_cell.angle_alpha   90.00
_cell.angle_beta   90.00
_cell.angle_gamma   90.00
#
_symmetry.space_group_name_H-M   'P 1'
#
loop_
_entity.id
_entity.type
_entity.pdbx_description
1 polymer ?
#
loop_
_entity_poly.entity_id
_entity_poly.type
_entity_poly.pdbx_seq_one_letter_code
_entity_poly.pdbx_strand_id
1 'polypeptide(L)'
;VAAGALLLLALFGASSNFCGSTTSARQAISAPARGLISLQAEAKDYWEGEWICADCGYIYNERSFGQKFEELQTGFKCPQCAAPRRRFARKLGDKIGTTLDGGDSPILIFSACCLVLVLAISYYALNN
;
A
#
# COMPACT_ATOMS: atom_id res chain seq x y z
N VAL A 1 44.24 20.51 -0.07
CA VAL A 1 43.61 20.08 1.20
C VAL A 1 42.71 21.16 1.84
N ALA A 2 42.19 22.17 1.11
CA ALA A 2 41.27 23.15 1.71
C ALA A 2 40.11 23.63 0.80
N ALA A 3 39.88 22.97 -0.34
CA ALA A 3 38.85 23.42 -1.29
C ALA A 3 37.67 22.43 -1.47
N GLY A 4 37.79 21.18 -1.03
CA GLY A 4 36.75 20.16 -1.21
C GLY A 4 35.73 20.04 -0.07
N ALA A 5 36.06 20.51 1.14
CA ALA A 5 35.24 20.32 2.33
C ALA A 5 34.15 21.40 2.52
N LEU A 6 34.17 22.46 1.72
CA LEU A 6 33.24 23.59 1.83
C LEU A 6 31.92 23.40 1.08
N LEU A 7 31.75 22.33 0.29
CA LEU A 7 30.52 22.09 -0.47
C LEU A 7 29.51 21.18 0.24
N LEU A 8 29.84 20.63 1.42
CA LEU A 8 28.96 19.74 2.20
C LEU A 8 28.26 20.42 3.38
N LEU A 9 28.52 21.71 3.65
CA LEU A 9 27.86 22.48 4.72
C LEU A 9 26.54 23.14 4.28
N ALA A 10 25.94 22.73 3.15
CA ALA A 10 24.66 23.26 2.65
C ALA A 10 23.42 22.42 3.04
N LEU A 11 23.50 21.53 4.04
CA LEU A 11 22.35 20.75 4.52
C LEU A 11 21.96 20.99 5.98
N PHE A 12 22.67 21.87 6.70
CA PHE A 12 22.28 22.28 8.06
C PHE A 12 21.69 23.70 8.03
N GLY A 13 20.58 23.86 7.33
CA GLY A 13 19.78 25.08 7.27
C GLY A 13 18.47 24.93 8.04
N ALA A 14 18.50 25.37 9.30
CA ALA A 14 17.40 26.01 10.03
C ALA A 14 16.03 25.30 10.09
N SER A 15 15.86 24.52 11.16
CA SER A 15 14.61 24.44 11.91
C SER A 15 14.31 25.77 12.60
N SER A 16 13.25 26.47 12.17
CA SER A 16 12.34 27.27 13.02
C SER A 16 11.44 28.13 12.14
N ASN A 17 10.13 27.84 12.12
CA ASN A 17 9.03 28.82 12.06
C ASN A 17 7.69 28.07 11.88
N PHE A 18 7.23 27.41 12.94
CA PHE A 18 5.82 27.09 13.10
C PHE A 18 5.23 28.12 14.06
N CYS A 19 4.79 29.26 13.52
CA CYS A 19 4.02 30.25 14.25
C CYS A 19 2.59 30.19 13.72
N GLY A 20 1.69 29.67 14.56
CA GLY A 20 0.26 29.72 14.30
C GLY A 20 -0.27 31.12 14.57
N SER A 21 -1.23 31.55 13.75
CA SER A 21 -2.21 32.55 14.15
C SER A 21 -3.53 32.30 13.45
N THR A 22 -4.49 31.94 14.27
CA THR A 22 -5.94 31.95 14.06
C THR A 22 -6.45 33.34 13.68
N THR A 23 -7.27 33.45 12.63
CA THR A 23 -8.50 34.29 12.50
C THR A 23 -8.93 34.28 11.03
N SER A 24 -9.97 33.52 10.66
CA SER A 24 -11.36 34.00 10.54
C SER A 24 -11.57 35.13 9.53
N ALA A 25 -11.85 34.76 8.27
CA ALA A 25 -12.74 35.53 7.41
C ALA A 25 -13.54 34.57 6.52
N ARG A 26 -14.78 34.32 6.93
CA ARG A 26 -15.84 33.77 6.08
C ARG A 26 -16.08 34.74 4.92
N GLN A 27 -16.10 34.23 3.69
CA GLN A 27 -17.02 34.73 2.67
C GLN A 27 -17.70 33.56 1.99
N ALA A 28 -18.97 33.38 2.35
CA ALA A 28 -19.90 32.47 1.74
C ALA A 28 -20.42 33.09 0.44
N ILE A 29 -20.29 32.39 -0.67
CA ILE A 29 -21.12 32.61 -1.85
C ILE A 29 -22.03 31.41 -1.96
N SER A 30 -23.31 31.68 -1.75
CA SER A 30 -24.44 30.76 -1.80
C SER A 30 -24.62 30.13 -3.18
N ALA A 31 -24.45 28.81 -3.28
CA ALA A 31 -24.96 28.02 -4.40
C ALA A 31 -26.12 27.14 -3.91
N PRO A 32 -27.22 27.03 -4.69
CA PRO A 32 -28.48 26.47 -4.22
C PRO A 32 -28.42 24.95 -4.01
N ALA A 33 -29.17 24.52 -3.01
CA ALA A 33 -29.33 23.13 -2.59
C ALA A 33 -29.67 22.19 -3.75
N ARG A 34 -28.74 21.27 -4.03
CA ARG A 34 -29.04 19.95 -4.60
C ARG A 34 -28.43 18.90 -3.68
N GLY A 35 -29.30 18.11 -3.07
CA GLY A 35 -29.04 16.73 -2.65
C GLY A 35 -27.80 16.53 -1.76
N LEU A 36 -28.05 16.39 -0.47
CA LEU A 36 -27.07 16.14 0.57
C LEU A 36 -26.54 14.68 0.52
N ILE A 37 -25.95 14.22 -0.59
CA ILE A 37 -25.17 12.96 -0.65
C ILE A 37 -24.08 13.08 -1.73
N SER A 38 -22.90 13.57 -1.38
CA SER A 38 -21.69 13.38 -2.23
C SER A 38 -20.36 13.41 -1.49
N LEU A 39 -20.35 13.28 -0.15
CA LEU A 39 -19.14 13.01 0.65
C LEU A 39 -19.07 11.57 1.18
N GLN A 40 -19.78 10.65 0.52
CA GLN A 40 -19.66 9.22 0.80
C GLN A 40 -19.78 8.40 -0.49
N ALA A 41 -19.02 8.81 -1.51
CA ALA A 41 -18.74 8.00 -2.70
C ALA A 41 -17.31 7.42 -2.66
N GLU A 42 -16.72 7.33 -1.46
CA GLU A 42 -15.58 6.45 -1.17
C GLU A 42 -16.09 5.11 -0.62
N ALA A 43 -16.96 4.47 -1.40
CA ALA A 43 -17.27 3.06 -1.27
C ALA A 43 -16.96 2.40 -2.62
N LYS A 44 -15.74 2.62 -3.11
CA LYS A 44 -15.24 1.86 -4.27
C LYS A 44 -14.87 0.48 -3.76
N ASP A 45 -15.85 -0.42 -3.84
CA ASP A 45 -15.70 -1.86 -3.97
C ASP A 45 -14.55 -2.46 -3.15
N TYR A 46 -14.79 -2.61 -1.85
CA TYR A 46 -14.08 -3.63 -1.06
C TYR A 46 -14.62 -5.01 -1.50
N TRP A 47 -14.20 -5.40 -2.70
CA TRP A 47 -14.15 -6.72 -3.32
C TRP A 47 -15.36 -7.64 -3.11
N GLU A 48 -16.33 -7.54 -4.02
CA GLU A 48 -17.23 -8.64 -4.36
C GLU A 48 -16.50 -9.64 -5.27
N GLY A 49 -15.45 -10.27 -4.71
CA GLY A 49 -14.48 -11.06 -5.45
C GLY A 49 -14.67 -12.55 -5.27
N GLU A 50 -15.06 -13.21 -6.35
CA GLU A 50 -14.57 -14.50 -6.85
C GLU A 50 -13.95 -15.48 -5.82
N TRP A 51 -14.47 -16.72 -5.78
CA TRP A 51 -14.06 -17.73 -4.82
C TRP A 51 -12.85 -18.52 -5.32
N ILE A 52 -11.76 -18.51 -4.55
CA ILE A 52 -10.54 -19.23 -4.88
C ILE A 52 -10.33 -20.42 -3.94
N CYS A 53 -9.93 -21.55 -4.50
CA CYS A 53 -9.50 -22.71 -3.72
C CYS A 53 -8.15 -22.43 -3.06
N ALA A 54 -8.06 -22.54 -1.73
CA ALA A 54 -6.80 -22.34 -1.00
C ALA A 54 -5.73 -23.41 -1.30
N ASP A 55 -6.13 -24.60 -1.78
CA ASP A 55 -5.20 -25.70 -2.01
C ASP A 55 -4.51 -25.63 -3.37
N CYS A 56 -5.23 -25.23 -4.41
CA CYS A 56 -4.74 -25.31 -5.79
C CYS A 56 -4.93 -24.02 -6.59
N GLY A 57 -5.47 -22.97 -5.98
CA GLY A 57 -5.71 -21.69 -6.64
C GLY A 57 -6.82 -21.70 -7.70
N TYR A 58 -7.66 -22.74 -7.78
CA TYR A 58 -8.77 -22.78 -8.74
C TYR A 58 -9.78 -21.68 -8.46
N ILE A 59 -10.17 -20.97 -9.51
CA ILE A 59 -11.09 -19.84 -9.50
C ILE A 59 -12.49 -20.32 -9.92
N TYR A 60 -13.51 -20.06 -9.10
CA TYR A 60 -14.87 -20.55 -9.29
C TYR A 60 -15.64 -19.76 -10.36
N ASN A 61 -15.85 -20.38 -11.52
CA ASN A 61 -16.65 -19.75 -12.56
C ASN A 61 -18.16 -19.89 -12.29
N GLU A 62 -18.83 -18.80 -11.91
CA GLU A 62 -20.30 -18.79 -11.71
C GLU A 62 -21.06 -19.23 -12.97
N ARG A 63 -20.55 -18.88 -14.16
CA ARG A 63 -21.15 -19.25 -15.46
C ARG A 63 -21.16 -20.75 -15.74
N SER A 64 -20.18 -21.51 -15.24
CA SER A 64 -20.09 -22.94 -15.53
C SER A 64 -21.00 -23.78 -14.63
N PHE A 65 -21.27 -23.30 -13.42
CA PHE A 65 -22.06 -24.01 -12.42
C PHE A 65 -23.49 -23.46 -12.28
N GLY A 66 -23.78 -22.29 -12.87
CA GLY A 66 -25.12 -21.70 -12.95
C GLY A 66 -25.69 -21.18 -11.63
N GLN A 67 -24.94 -21.32 -10.54
CA GLN A 67 -25.31 -20.85 -9.20
C GLN A 67 -24.16 -20.09 -8.55
N LYS A 68 -24.48 -19.22 -7.60
CA LYS A 68 -23.47 -18.55 -6.78
C LYS A 68 -22.82 -19.56 -5.83
N PHE A 69 -21.55 -19.35 -5.52
CA PHE A 69 -20.80 -20.25 -4.62
C PHE A 69 -21.43 -20.36 -3.21
N GLU A 70 -22.13 -19.31 -2.78
CA GLU A 70 -22.83 -19.27 -1.49
C GLU A 70 -24.06 -20.20 -1.47
N GLU A 71 -24.69 -20.43 -2.62
CA GLU A 71 -25.85 -21.31 -2.80
C GLU A 71 -25.42 -22.76 -3.05
N LEU A 72 -24.23 -22.97 -3.61
CA LEU A 72 -23.69 -24.30 -3.94
C LEU A 72 -23.05 -24.98 -2.71
N GLN A 73 -23.87 -25.24 -1.68
CA GLN A 73 -23.39 -25.66 -0.36
C GLN A 73 -23.10 -27.15 -0.23
N THR A 74 -23.94 -27.97 -0.85
CA THR A 74 -24.00 -29.40 -0.61
C THR A 74 -23.11 -30.14 -1.60
N GLY A 75 -22.09 -30.83 -1.10
CA GLY A 75 -21.31 -31.79 -1.89
C GLY A 75 -20.23 -31.22 -2.81
N PHE A 76 -20.18 -29.90 -3.07
CA PHE A 76 -19.20 -29.30 -3.99
C PHE A 76 -17.74 -29.71 -3.67
N LYS A 77 -17.01 -30.06 -4.73
CA LYS A 77 -15.59 -30.41 -4.71
C LYS A 77 -14.89 -29.61 -5.79
N CYS A 78 -13.70 -29.10 -5.48
CA CYS A 78 -12.87 -28.45 -6.48
C CYS A 78 -12.55 -29.43 -7.63
N PRO A 79 -12.75 -29.05 -8.91
CA PRO A 79 -12.46 -29.94 -10.05
C PRO A 79 -10.97 -30.26 -10.21
N GLN A 80 -10.07 -29.42 -9.67
CA GLN A 80 -8.63 -29.58 -9.83
C GLN A 80 -7.98 -30.42 -8.72
N CYS A 81 -8.45 -30.30 -7.47
CA CYS A 81 -7.80 -30.92 -6.31
C CYS A 81 -8.75 -31.70 -5.40
N ALA A 82 -10.03 -31.83 -5.75
CA ALA A 82 -11.07 -32.45 -4.93
C ALA A 82 -11.21 -31.87 -3.51
N ALA A 83 -10.68 -30.67 -3.27
CA ALA A 83 -10.81 -30.00 -1.98
C ALA A 83 -12.29 -29.76 -1.63
N PRO A 84 -12.67 -29.93 -0.35
CA PRO A 84 -14.01 -29.61 0.11
C PRO A 84 -14.25 -28.09 0.10
N ARG A 85 -15.51 -27.68 -0.10
CA ARG A 85 -15.97 -26.27 -0.12
C ARG A 85 -15.39 -25.40 1.01
N ARG A 86 -15.18 -25.96 2.21
CA ARG A 86 -14.62 -25.25 3.38
C ARG A 86 -13.23 -24.64 3.17
N ARG A 87 -12.46 -25.09 2.17
CA ARG A 87 -11.12 -24.57 1.86
C ARG A 87 -11.13 -23.46 0.81
N PHE A 88 -12.31 -23.03 0.35
CA PHE A 88 -12.39 -21.88 -0.53
C PHE A 88 -12.37 -20.59 0.29
N ALA A 89 -11.52 -19.66 -0.13
CA ALA A 89 -11.45 -18.31 0.43
C ALA A 89 -12.00 -17.32 -0.59
N ARG A 90 -12.62 -16.24 -0.11
CA ARG A 90 -12.95 -15.10 -0.98
C ARG A 90 -11.65 -14.42 -1.39
N LYS A 91 -11.51 -14.07 -2.67
CA LYS A 91 -10.37 -13.27 -3.10
C LYS A 91 -10.46 -11.88 -2.47
N LEU A 92 -9.48 -11.58 -1.63
CA LEU A 92 -9.10 -10.21 -1.32
C LEU A 92 -8.49 -9.63 -2.60
N GLY A 93 -9.11 -8.59 -3.18
CA GLY A 93 -8.74 -8.04 -4.50
C GLY A 93 -7.23 -7.83 -4.67
N ASP A 94 -6.79 -7.81 -5.93
CA ASP A 94 -5.40 -8.04 -6.45
C ASP A 94 -4.26 -7.14 -5.91
N LYS A 95 -4.39 -6.51 -4.75
CA LYS A 95 -3.26 -5.98 -3.97
C LYS A 95 -2.54 -7.13 -3.25
N ILE A 96 -2.03 -8.09 -4.03
CA ILE A 96 -1.10 -9.11 -3.55
C ILE A 96 0.24 -8.41 -3.27
N GLY A 97 0.66 -8.41 -2.00
CA GLY A 97 2.05 -8.27 -1.51
C GLY A 97 2.83 -6.97 -1.79
N THR A 98 2.86 -6.47 -3.03
CA THR A 98 3.82 -5.43 -3.44
C THR A 98 3.59 -4.07 -2.78
N THR A 99 2.44 -3.87 -2.13
CA THR A 99 2.14 -2.67 -1.33
C THR A 99 1.90 -2.96 0.15
N LEU A 100 2.03 -4.21 0.60
CA LEU A 100 1.89 -4.62 2.01
C LEU A 100 3.15 -5.28 2.58
N ASP A 101 4.22 -5.39 1.78
CA ASP A 101 5.63 -5.47 2.22
C ASP A 101 6.22 -4.07 2.54
N GLY A 102 5.37 -3.09 2.84
CA GLY A 102 5.74 -1.73 3.26
C GLY A 102 6.49 -1.65 4.60
N GLY A 103 6.99 -2.77 5.11
CA GLY A 103 7.79 -2.89 6.33
C GLY A 103 9.29 -3.09 6.09
N ASP A 104 9.73 -3.44 4.87
CA ASP A 104 11.15 -3.71 4.60
C ASP A 104 11.95 -2.46 4.15
N SER A 105 11.27 -1.36 3.87
CA SER A 105 11.91 -0.05 3.64
C SER A 105 12.96 0.32 4.71
N PRO A 106 12.71 0.19 6.03
CA PRO A 106 13.74 0.45 7.04
C PRO A 106 14.97 -0.46 6.92
N ILE A 107 14.82 -1.77 6.65
CA ILE A 107 15.99 -2.66 6.53
C ILE A 107 16.85 -2.30 5.31
N LEU A 108 16.20 -1.91 4.20
CA LEU A 108 16.91 -1.48 2.99
C LEU A 108 17.61 -0.13 3.18
N ILE A 109 17.00 0.80 3.92
CA ILE A 109 17.62 2.11 4.21
C ILE A 109 18.85 1.93 5.12
N PHE A 110 18.74 1.16 6.19
CA PHE A 110 19.87 0.96 7.12
C PHE A 110 21.04 0.23 6.46
N SER A 111 20.77 -0.79 5.65
CA SER A 111 21.83 -1.52 4.94
C SER A 111 22.53 -0.63 3.89
N ALA A 112 21.78 0.16 3.14
CA ALA A 112 22.35 1.11 2.18
C ALA A 112 23.20 2.20 2.88
N CYS A 113 22.71 2.79 3.97
CA CYS A 113 23.45 3.80 4.73
C CYS A 113 24.76 3.24 5.31
N CYS A 114 24.74 2.02 5.86
CA CYS A 114 25.94 1.39 6.40
C CYS A 114 26.99 1.14 5.31
N LEU A 115 26.57 0.64 4.15
CA LEU A 115 27.45 0.41 3.01
C LEU A 115 28.12 1.71 2.54
N VAL A 116 27.35 2.79 2.39
CA VAL A 116 27.89 4.11 2.00
C VAL A 116 28.91 4.63 3.01
N LEU A 117 28.64 4.45 4.31
CA LEU A 117 29.55 4.88 5.37
C LEU A 117 30.89 4.12 5.33
N VAL A 118 30.86 2.81 5.11
CA VAL A 118 32.09 2.00 4.97
C VAL A 118 32.92 2.43 3.75
N LEU A 119 32.26 2.69 2.61
CA LEU A 119 32.94 3.17 1.41
C LEU A 119 33.54 4.57 1.62
N ALA A 120 32.85 5.46 2.31
CA ALA A 120 33.33 6.79 2.62
C ALA A 120 34.59 6.75 3.52
N ILE A 121 34.59 5.91 4.55
CA ILE A 121 35.77 5.71 5.41
C ILE A 121 36.93 5.13 4.60
N SER A 122 36.67 4.12 3.78
CA SER A 122 37.69 3.49 2.93
C SER A 122 38.31 4.48 1.95
N TYR A 123 37.49 5.31 1.30
CA TYR A 123 37.96 6.36 0.40
C TYR A 123 38.81 7.41 1.13
N TYR A 124 38.38 7.84 2.32
CA TYR A 124 39.13 8.80 3.13
C TYR A 124 40.49 8.25 3.57
N ALA A 125 40.57 6.96 3.92
CA ALA A 125 41.81 6.30 4.31
C ALA A 125 42.79 6.09 3.15
N LEU A 126 42.31 6.03 1.90
CA LEU A 126 43.19 5.93 0.72
C LEU A 126 43.70 7.29 0.25
N ASN A 127 43.02 8.38 0.61
CA ASN A 127 43.32 9.73 0.14
C ASN A 127 43.99 10.64 1.20
N ASN A 128 44.20 10.16 2.42
CA ASN A 128 45.09 10.75 3.42
C ASN A 128 46.27 9.83 3.68
#